data_AF-A0A7S3K802-F1
#
_entry.id   AF-A0A7S3K802-F1
#
_cell.length_a   1.000
_cell.length_b   1.000
_cell.length_c   1.000
_cell.angle_alpha   90.00
_cell.angle_beta   90.00
_cell.angle_gamma   90.00
#
_symmetry.space_group_name_H-M   'P 1'
#
loop_
_entity.id
_entity.type
_entity.pdbx_description
1 polymer ?
#
loop_
_entity_poly.entity_id
_entity_poly.type
_entity_poly.pdbx_seq_one_letter_code
_entity_poly.pdbx_strand_id
1 'polypeptide(L)'
;EKPRAGVDAGDHPPITPVRCADQSQLQDLDWKIYQFITQNFLATISKPAKYKVVKAEFIIGPEFFELSGKQMVSSGFLEITPWLSSSQDVELPDIKQGVEYEINSIEIKEGKTTSPGYLTESDLISCMEANEIGTDASIPTHIKNIIDRGYVKVNTKKGRSLVPTNLGMALGRAYCEI
;
A
#
# COMPACT_ATOMS: atom_id res chain seq x y z
N GLU A 1 -17.45 -11.10 -12.77
CA GLU A 1 -18.47 -10.60 -11.82
C GLU A 1 -18.69 -9.11 -12.10
N LYS A 2 -19.67 -8.44 -11.49
CA LYS A 2 -19.75 -6.98 -11.62
C LYS A 2 -18.58 -6.34 -10.87
N PRO A 3 -17.92 -5.30 -11.42
CA PRO A 3 -16.86 -4.60 -10.70
C PRO A 3 -17.41 -3.95 -9.43
N ARG A 4 -16.56 -3.78 -8.43
CA ARG A 4 -16.91 -3.10 -7.18
C ARG A 4 -17.33 -1.66 -7.47
N ALA A 5 -18.39 -1.19 -6.82
CA ALA A 5 -18.82 0.20 -6.93
C ALA A 5 -17.74 1.14 -6.37
N GLY A 6 -17.39 2.16 -7.15
CA GLY A 6 -16.53 3.27 -6.75
C GLY A 6 -17.32 4.56 -6.51
N VAL A 7 -16.61 5.69 -6.49
CA VAL A 7 -17.20 7.03 -6.48
C VAL A 7 -17.21 7.55 -7.92
N ASP A 8 -18.36 8.06 -8.36
CA ASP A 8 -18.51 8.71 -9.66
C ASP A 8 -18.38 10.23 -9.47
N ALA A 9 -17.28 10.80 -9.96
CA ALA A 9 -17.04 12.24 -9.94
C ALA A 9 -17.73 12.96 -11.12
N GLY A 10 -18.27 12.22 -12.10
CA GLY A 10 -18.97 12.78 -13.26
C GLY A 10 -18.06 13.42 -14.32
N ASP A 11 -16.75 13.18 -14.26
CA ASP A 11 -15.74 13.73 -15.18
C ASP A 11 -15.40 12.73 -16.31
N HIS A 12 -14.81 11.59 -15.96
CA HIS A 12 -14.28 10.60 -16.87
C HIS A 12 -14.50 9.18 -16.29
N PRO A 13 -14.60 8.15 -17.15
CA PRO A 13 -14.47 6.78 -16.69
C PRO A 13 -13.10 6.54 -16.05
N PRO A 14 -12.96 5.50 -15.20
CA PRO A 14 -11.66 5.10 -14.67
C PRO A 14 -10.61 4.89 -15.78
N ILE A 15 -9.32 4.96 -15.42
CA ILE A 15 -8.22 4.67 -16.35
C ILE A 15 -8.28 3.18 -16.74
N THR A 16 -8.77 2.90 -17.96
CA THR A 16 -8.96 1.54 -18.48
C THR A 16 -8.29 1.35 -19.84
N PRO A 17 -7.77 0.14 -20.15
CA PRO A 17 -7.21 -0.15 -21.47
C PRO A 17 -8.31 -0.13 -22.55
N VAL A 18 -8.11 0.67 -23.60
CA VAL A 18 -9.08 0.81 -24.71
C VAL A 18 -8.69 0.03 -25.97
N ARG A 19 -7.43 -0.40 -26.08
CA ARG A 19 -6.89 -1.14 -27.23
C ARG A 19 -5.88 -2.16 -26.73
N CYS A 20 -5.88 -3.35 -27.32
CA CYS A 20 -4.83 -4.33 -27.09
C CYS A 20 -3.50 -3.81 -27.65
N ALA A 21 -2.41 -4.06 -26.93
CA ALA A 21 -1.06 -3.73 -27.35
C ALA A 21 -0.11 -4.91 -27.03
N ASP A 22 0.87 -5.11 -27.90
CA ASP A 22 1.95 -6.08 -27.71
C ASP A 22 3.21 -5.38 -27.19
N GLN A 23 4.07 -6.12 -26.48
CA GLN A 23 5.32 -5.56 -25.94
C GLN A 23 6.24 -4.98 -27.03
N SER A 24 6.20 -5.52 -28.25
CA SER A 24 6.97 -5.01 -29.38
C SER A 24 6.51 -3.63 -29.89
N GLN A 25 5.31 -3.18 -29.50
CA GLN A 25 4.70 -1.95 -29.98
C GLN A 25 4.98 -0.74 -29.07
N LEU A 26 5.49 -0.96 -27.85
CA LEU A 26 5.68 0.06 -26.84
C LEU A 26 7.13 0.06 -26.33
N GLN A 27 7.60 1.22 -25.86
CA GLN A 27 8.89 1.30 -25.16
C GLN A 27 8.79 0.61 -23.79
N ASP A 28 9.92 0.25 -23.20
CA ASP A 28 9.96 -0.53 -21.95
C ASP A 28 9.16 0.09 -20.80
N LEU A 29 9.22 1.42 -20.62
CA LEU A 29 8.47 2.09 -19.55
C LEU A 29 6.98 2.15 -19.86
N ASP A 30 6.62 2.49 -21.11
CA ASP A 30 5.23 2.56 -21.56
C ASP A 30 4.56 1.18 -21.47
N TRP A 31 5.27 0.12 -21.83
CA TRP A 31 4.82 -1.26 -21.67
C TRP A 31 4.55 -1.60 -20.21
N LYS A 32 5.45 -1.24 -19.29
CA LYS A 32 5.27 -1.50 -17.85
C LYS A 32 4.04 -0.78 -17.29
N ILE A 33 3.82 0.47 -17.69
CA ILE A 33 2.64 1.25 -17.27
C ILE A 33 1.37 0.64 -17.87
N TYR A 34 1.38 0.34 -19.18
CA TYR A 34 0.26 -0.30 -19.86
C TYR A 34 -0.11 -1.65 -19.24
N GLN A 35 0.90 -2.49 -18.96
CA GLN A 35 0.73 -3.79 -18.32
C GLN A 35 0.11 -3.63 -16.92
N PHE A 36 0.60 -2.68 -16.12
CA PHE A 36 0.05 -2.39 -14.79
C PHE A 36 -1.41 -1.93 -14.85
N ILE A 37 -1.75 -0.98 -15.74
CA ILE A 37 -3.13 -0.53 -15.95
C ILE A 37 -4.03 -1.70 -16.38
N THR A 38 -3.56 -2.53 -17.31
CA THR A 38 -4.33 -3.66 -17.83
C THR A 38 -4.55 -4.73 -16.76
N GLN A 39 -3.52 -5.08 -16.00
CA GLN A 39 -3.63 -6.05 -14.89
C GLN A 39 -4.57 -5.56 -13.80
N ASN A 40 -4.51 -4.27 -13.44
CA ASN A 40 -5.45 -3.68 -12.47
C ASN A 40 -6.88 -3.70 -13.00
N PHE A 41 -7.11 -3.31 -14.26
CA PHE A 41 -8.43 -3.38 -14.87
C PHE A 41 -8.99 -4.80 -14.85
N LEU A 42 -8.22 -5.79 -15.31
CA LEU A 42 -8.63 -7.19 -15.30
C LEU A 42 -8.91 -7.70 -13.87
N ALA A 43 -8.13 -7.25 -12.88
CA ALA A 43 -8.37 -7.57 -11.48
C ALA A 43 -9.74 -7.04 -10.99
N THR A 44 -10.16 -5.83 -11.41
CA THR A 44 -11.45 -5.26 -10.98
C THR A 44 -12.69 -6.04 -11.43
N ILE A 45 -12.60 -6.77 -12.54
CA ILE A 45 -13.70 -7.59 -13.09
C ILE A 45 -13.55 -9.09 -12.76
N SER A 46 -12.43 -9.46 -12.15
CA SER A 46 -12.12 -10.81 -11.71
C SER A 46 -12.78 -11.14 -10.37
N LYS A 47 -12.78 -12.44 -10.03
CA LYS A 47 -13.32 -12.90 -8.76
C LYS A 47 -12.44 -12.43 -7.59
N PRO A 48 -13.03 -12.13 -6.42
CA PRO A 48 -12.25 -11.79 -5.23
C PRO A 48 -11.39 -12.97 -4.78
N ALA A 49 -10.21 -12.67 -4.26
CA ALA A 49 -9.43 -13.65 -3.50
C ALA A 49 -10.20 -14.04 -2.23
N LYS A 50 -10.30 -15.34 -1.95
CA LYS A 50 -10.97 -15.89 -0.77
C LYS A 50 -9.95 -16.48 0.17
N TYR A 51 -10.08 -16.13 1.44
CA TYR A 51 -9.22 -16.62 2.50
C TYR A 51 -10.06 -17.20 3.64
N LYS A 52 -9.54 -18.25 4.26
CA LYS A 52 -10.00 -18.75 5.55
C LYS A 52 -9.14 -18.09 6.62
N VAL A 53 -9.76 -17.25 7.44
CA VAL A 53 -9.11 -16.61 8.59
C VAL A 53 -9.51 -17.37 9.83
N VAL A 54 -8.52 -17.79 10.61
CA VAL A 54 -8.70 -18.45 11.90
C VAL A 54 -8.13 -17.54 12.97
N LYS A 55 -8.96 -17.22 13.96
CA LYS A 55 -8.57 -16.47 15.16
C LYS A 55 -8.81 -17.35 16.37
N ALA A 56 -7.83 -17.45 17.24
CA ALA A 56 -7.90 -18.17 18.49
C ALA A 56 -7.44 -17.25 19.63
N GLU A 57 -8.19 -17.27 20.73
CA GLU A 57 -7.86 -16.56 21.95
C GLU A 57 -7.44 -17.57 23.01
N PHE A 58 -6.33 -17.29 23.67
CA PHE A 58 -5.78 -18.11 24.73
C PHE A 58 -5.77 -17.32 26.03
N ILE A 59 -6.12 -17.99 27.13
CA ILE A 59 -6.08 -17.43 28.47
C ILE A 59 -4.92 -18.08 29.20
N ILE A 60 -3.97 -17.27 29.68
CA ILE A 60 -2.82 -17.73 30.46
C ILE A 60 -2.83 -16.96 31.78
N GLY A 61 -3.30 -17.61 32.85
CA GLY A 61 -3.55 -16.92 34.12
C GLY A 61 -4.60 -15.82 33.96
N PRO A 62 -4.29 -14.55 34.28
CA PRO A 62 -5.22 -13.43 34.09
C PRO A 62 -5.13 -12.76 32.70
N GLU A 63 -4.16 -13.13 31.86
CA GLU A 63 -3.85 -12.44 30.61
C GLU A 63 -4.46 -13.14 29.37
N PHE A 64 -4.76 -12.36 28.33
CA PHE A 64 -5.30 -12.84 27.06
C PHE A 64 -4.27 -12.70 25.94
N PHE A 65 -4.18 -13.72 25.09
CA PHE A 65 -3.31 -13.74 23.91
C PHE A 65 -4.11 -14.10 22.66
N GLU A 66 -3.90 -13.40 21.56
CA GLU A 66 -4.55 -13.70 20.26
C GLU A 66 -3.54 -14.35 19.30
N LEU A 67 -3.99 -15.40 18.64
CA LEU A 67 -3.34 -15.99 17.49
C LEU A 67 -4.26 -15.83 16.28
N SER A 68 -3.76 -15.20 15.23
CA SER A 68 -4.48 -15.06 13.96
C SER A 68 -3.66 -15.67 12.84
N GLY A 69 -4.30 -16.47 12.00
CA GLY A 69 -3.70 -17.00 10.79
C GLY A 69 -4.69 -17.03 9.63
N LYS A 70 -4.15 -17.18 8.44
CA LYS A 70 -4.84 -16.92 7.20
C LYS A 70 -4.34 -17.91 6.16
N GLN A 71 -5.29 -18.63 5.55
CA GLN A 71 -5.04 -19.60 4.51
C GLN A 71 -5.79 -19.21 3.24
N MET A 72 -5.12 -19.20 2.09
CA MET A 72 -5.74 -18.93 0.80
C MET A 72 -6.62 -20.10 0.35
N VAL A 73 -7.90 -19.82 0.09
CA VAL A 73 -8.87 -20.81 -0.43
C VAL A 73 -9.03 -20.64 -1.94
N SER A 74 -8.96 -19.41 -2.43
CA SER A 74 -8.99 -19.10 -3.86
C SER A 74 -8.20 -17.82 -4.12
N SER A 75 -7.28 -17.88 -5.07
CA SER A 75 -6.42 -16.78 -5.52
C SER A 75 -7.20 -15.61 -6.14
N GLY A 76 -8.23 -15.89 -6.93
CA GLY A 76 -9.05 -14.86 -7.58
C GLY A 76 -8.19 -13.89 -8.40
N PHE A 77 -8.41 -12.58 -8.23
CA PHE A 77 -7.65 -11.54 -8.93
C PHE A 77 -6.14 -11.55 -8.65
N LEU A 78 -5.67 -12.20 -7.58
CA LEU A 78 -4.24 -12.23 -7.23
C LEU A 78 -3.38 -13.00 -8.24
N GLU A 79 -3.97 -13.87 -9.06
CA GLU A 79 -3.25 -14.51 -10.17
C GLU A 79 -2.78 -13.48 -11.21
N ILE A 80 -3.53 -12.39 -11.37
CA ILE A 80 -3.25 -11.32 -12.33
C ILE A 80 -2.31 -10.29 -11.71
N THR A 81 -2.44 -10.04 -10.39
CA THR A 81 -1.68 -9.03 -9.63
C THR A 81 -0.85 -9.68 -8.52
N PRO A 82 0.20 -10.46 -8.84
CA PRO A 82 0.94 -11.23 -7.85
C PRO A 82 1.67 -10.37 -6.81
N TRP A 83 2.00 -9.11 -7.12
CA TRP A 83 2.63 -8.17 -6.18
C TRP A 83 1.70 -7.76 -5.01
N LEU A 84 0.40 -8.01 -5.13
CA LEU A 84 -0.56 -7.82 -4.04
C LEU A 84 -0.68 -9.05 -3.12
N SER A 85 -0.12 -10.20 -3.54
CA SER A 85 -0.13 -11.40 -2.72
C SER A 85 0.75 -11.19 -1.49
N SER A 86 0.16 -11.28 -0.30
CA SER A 86 0.92 -11.21 0.95
C SER A 86 1.71 -12.50 1.14
N SER A 87 2.99 -12.38 1.51
CA SER A 87 3.86 -13.53 1.84
C SER A 87 3.61 -14.12 3.24
N GLN A 88 2.60 -13.64 3.96
CA GLN A 88 2.31 -13.98 5.35
C GLN A 88 1.04 -14.82 5.52
N ASP A 89 0.74 -15.69 4.56
CA ASP A 89 -0.28 -16.72 4.78
C ASP A 89 0.29 -17.72 5.80
N VAL A 90 -0.16 -17.57 7.04
CA VAL A 90 0.19 -18.48 8.14
C VAL A 90 -0.94 -19.49 8.27
N GLU A 91 -0.70 -20.70 7.80
CA GLU A 91 -1.56 -21.84 8.10
C GLU A 91 -1.43 -22.19 9.58
N LEU A 92 -2.54 -22.13 10.31
CA LEU A 92 -2.57 -22.55 11.70
C LEU A 92 -2.85 -24.05 11.79
N PRO A 93 -2.28 -24.74 12.79
CA PRO A 93 -2.70 -26.09 13.13
C PRO A 93 -4.18 -26.10 13.57
N ASP A 94 -4.77 -27.29 13.60
CA ASP A 94 -6.16 -27.46 14.05
C ASP A 94 -6.27 -27.18 15.56
N ILE A 95 -6.75 -25.99 15.92
CA ILE A 95 -6.96 -25.54 17.30
C ILE A 95 -8.41 -25.80 17.68
N LYS A 96 -8.63 -26.46 18.83
CA LYS A 96 -9.96 -26.84 19.31
C LYS A 96 -10.32 -26.01 20.55
N GLN A 97 -11.55 -25.52 20.56
CA GLN A 97 -12.08 -24.77 21.70
C GLN A 97 -12.18 -25.67 22.94
N GLY A 98 -11.78 -25.13 24.10
CA GLY A 98 -11.85 -25.83 25.39
C GLY A 98 -10.73 -26.85 25.61
N VAL A 99 -9.76 -26.95 24.69
CA VAL A 99 -8.56 -27.77 24.88
C VAL A 99 -7.47 -26.92 25.54
N GLU A 100 -6.83 -27.51 26.55
CA GLU A 100 -5.63 -26.94 27.18
C GLU A 100 -4.39 -27.33 26.37
N TYR A 101 -3.50 -26.37 26.16
CA TYR A 101 -2.25 -26.55 25.43
C TYR A 101 -1.07 -26.25 26.35
N GLU A 102 0.00 -27.04 26.23
CA GLU A 102 1.22 -26.82 27.00
C GLU A 102 1.99 -25.61 26.47
N ILE A 103 2.49 -24.77 27.38
CA ILE A 103 3.23 -23.56 27.02
C ILE A 103 4.71 -23.91 26.88
N ASN A 104 5.26 -23.75 25.67
CA ASN A 104 6.67 -24.03 25.40
C ASN A 104 7.62 -22.96 25.97
N SER A 105 7.26 -21.68 25.85
CA SER A 105 8.05 -20.57 26.38
C SER A 105 7.18 -19.33 26.62
N ILE A 106 7.59 -18.53 27.61
CA ILE A 106 7.02 -17.21 27.89
C ILE A 106 8.18 -16.22 27.93
N GLU A 107 8.10 -15.18 27.10
CA GLU A 107 9.15 -14.16 26.97
C GLU A 107 8.53 -12.77 27.10
N ILE A 108 9.23 -11.89 27.84
CA ILE A 108 8.93 -10.45 27.85
C ILE A 108 9.91 -9.78 26.90
N LYS A 109 9.39 -9.21 25.80
CA LYS A 109 10.21 -8.52 24.80
C LYS A 109 10.19 -7.02 25.06
N GLU A 110 11.38 -6.43 25.17
CA GLU A 110 11.53 -4.98 25.17
C GLU A 110 11.53 -4.45 23.73
N GLY A 111 10.73 -3.42 23.47
CA GLY A 111 10.66 -2.73 22.19
C GLY A 111 10.89 -1.24 22.35
N LYS A 112 11.41 -0.59 21.31
CA LYS A 112 11.50 0.88 21.23
C LYS A 112 10.73 1.36 20.01
N THR A 113 9.98 2.44 20.18
CA THR A 113 9.32 3.12 19.06
C THR A 113 10.39 3.74 18.16
N THR A 114 10.19 3.64 16.84
CA THR A 114 11.02 4.33 15.86
C THR A 114 10.32 5.60 15.40
N SER A 115 11.10 6.64 15.12
CA SER A 115 10.56 7.85 14.49
C SER A 115 10.05 7.54 13.08
N PRO A 116 9.00 8.22 12.60
CA PRO A 116 8.57 8.10 11.22
C PRO A 116 9.70 8.48 10.26
N GLY A 117 9.71 7.83 9.10
CA GLY A 117 10.63 8.19 8.01
C GLY A 117 10.21 9.49 7.32
N TYR A 118 11.03 9.93 6.38
CA TYR A 118 10.62 10.96 5.42
C TYR A 118 9.49 10.42 4.52
N LEU A 119 8.61 11.31 4.09
CA LEU A 119 7.51 10.97 3.18
C LEU A 119 8.05 10.45 1.84
N THR A 120 7.44 9.39 1.32
CA THR A 120 7.59 9.01 -0.08
C THR A 120 6.78 9.93 -0.98
N GLU A 121 7.03 9.89 -2.30
CA GLU A 121 6.17 10.59 -3.26
C GLU A 121 4.69 10.16 -3.13
N SER A 122 4.42 8.87 -2.91
CA SER A 122 3.07 8.34 -2.68
C SER A 122 2.44 8.86 -1.39
N ASP A 123 3.21 8.96 -0.30
CA ASP A 123 2.71 9.53 0.96
C ASP A 123 2.37 11.01 0.79
N LEU A 124 3.21 11.76 0.08
CA LEU A 124 2.97 13.18 -0.19
C LEU A 124 1.73 13.38 -1.08
N ILE A 125 1.54 12.55 -2.12
CA ILE A 125 0.32 12.57 -2.94
C ILE A 125 -0.90 12.36 -2.05
N SER A 126 -0.87 11.33 -1.19
CA SER A 126 -1.97 11.02 -0.26
C SER A 126 -2.25 12.18 0.71
N CYS A 127 -1.21 12.84 1.22
CA CYS A 127 -1.36 14.03 2.05
C CYS A 127 -1.96 15.22 1.28
N MET A 128 -1.55 15.44 0.03
CA MET A 128 -2.08 16.52 -0.80
C MET A 128 -3.56 16.30 -1.14
N GLU A 129 -3.95 15.08 -1.50
CA GLU A 129 -5.34 14.68 -1.74
C GLU A 129 -6.20 14.86 -0.48
N ALA A 130 -5.72 14.40 0.68
CA ALA A 130 -6.44 14.53 1.96
C ALA A 130 -6.63 15.97 2.43
N ASN A 131 -5.78 16.90 1.97
CA ASN A 131 -5.89 18.33 2.24
C ASN A 131 -6.50 19.11 1.07
N GLU A 132 -7.00 18.42 0.04
CA GLU A 132 -7.66 19.01 -1.12
C GLU A 132 -6.80 20.05 -1.87
N ILE A 133 -5.47 19.88 -1.86
CA ILE A 133 -4.53 20.75 -2.59
C ILE A 133 -3.94 20.04 -3.81
N GLY A 134 -3.73 20.79 -4.89
CA GLY A 134 -3.24 20.23 -6.15
C GLY A 134 -4.30 19.43 -6.91
N THR A 135 -5.56 19.85 -6.84
CA THR A 135 -6.69 19.27 -7.60
C THR A 135 -6.45 19.30 -9.11
N ASP A 136 -7.32 18.63 -9.88
CA ASP A 136 -7.25 18.57 -11.35
C ASP A 136 -5.92 18.01 -11.89
N ALA A 137 -5.46 16.90 -11.29
CA ALA A 137 -4.23 16.22 -11.65
C ALA A 137 -2.97 17.12 -11.65
N SER A 138 -2.95 18.19 -10.83
CA SER A 138 -1.82 19.10 -10.72
C SER A 138 -0.78 18.69 -9.66
N ILE A 139 -1.12 17.73 -8.78
CA ILE A 139 -0.19 17.16 -7.77
C ILE A 139 1.20 16.82 -8.33
N PRO A 140 1.35 16.08 -9.46
CA PRO A 140 2.67 15.73 -9.98
C PRO A 140 3.51 16.95 -10.35
N THR A 141 2.87 18.02 -10.85
CA THR A 141 3.52 19.28 -11.20
C THR A 141 4.05 19.98 -9.96
N HIS A 142 3.28 20.03 -8.87
CA HIS A 142 3.71 20.64 -7.61
C HIS A 142 4.87 19.88 -6.96
N ILE A 143 4.83 18.55 -6.96
CA ILE A 143 5.91 17.72 -6.44
C ILE A 143 7.19 17.92 -7.27
N LYS A 144 7.07 17.91 -8.60
CA LYS A 144 8.21 18.18 -9.49
C LYS A 144 8.81 19.57 -9.24
N ASN A 145 7.97 20.58 -9.04
CA ASN A 145 8.40 21.96 -8.81
C ASN A 145 9.32 22.14 -7.58
N ILE A 146 9.07 21.41 -6.48
CA ILE A 146 9.90 21.49 -5.27
C ILE A 146 11.19 20.68 -5.39
N ILE A 147 11.19 19.62 -6.21
CA ILE A 147 12.37 18.83 -6.56
C ILE A 147 13.29 19.67 -7.46
N ASP A 148 12.76 20.24 -8.54
CA ASP A 148 13.51 21.01 -9.53
C ASP A 148 14.14 22.28 -8.92
N ARG A 149 13.46 22.91 -7.94
CA ARG A 149 13.99 24.05 -7.17
C ARG A 149 15.01 23.67 -6.10
N GLY A 150 15.24 22.38 -5.87
CA GLY A 150 16.21 21.90 -4.88
C GLY A 150 15.77 22.08 -3.42
N TYR A 151 14.48 22.26 -3.14
CA TYR A 151 13.95 22.30 -1.77
C TYR A 151 13.92 20.91 -1.15
N VAL A 152 13.74 19.88 -1.97
CA VAL A 152 13.78 18.47 -1.57
C VAL A 152 14.69 17.68 -2.49
N LYS A 153 15.29 16.61 -1.97
CA LYS A 153 16.07 15.63 -2.74
C LYS A 153 15.40 14.26 -2.68
N VAL A 154 15.34 13.58 -3.81
CA VAL A 154 14.80 12.22 -3.89
C VAL A 154 15.87 11.22 -3.43
N ASN A 155 15.56 10.43 -2.42
CA ASN A 155 16.39 9.33 -1.97
C ASN A 155 15.80 7.98 -2.44
N THR A 156 16.46 7.36 -3.42
CA THR A 156 16.01 6.12 -4.04
C THR A 156 16.22 4.88 -3.15
N LYS A 157 17.01 4.97 -2.07
CA LYS A 157 17.33 3.80 -1.23
C LYS A 157 16.14 3.27 -0.39
N LYS A 158 15.10 4.09 -0.19
CA LYS A 158 13.89 3.74 0.59
C LYS A 158 12.62 4.22 -0.11
N GLY A 159 12.30 3.64 -1.28
CA GLY A 159 11.01 3.88 -1.94
C GLY A 159 10.80 5.30 -2.47
N ARG A 160 11.85 5.96 -2.98
CA ARG A 160 11.81 7.36 -3.46
C ARG A 160 11.29 8.33 -2.38
N SER A 161 11.99 8.39 -1.25
CA SER A 161 11.65 9.33 -0.18
C SER A 161 12.13 10.76 -0.46
N LEU A 162 11.33 11.75 -0.07
CA LEU A 162 11.58 13.17 -0.26
C LEU A 162 12.26 13.74 0.97
N VAL A 163 13.55 14.03 0.86
CA VAL A 163 14.36 14.56 1.97
C VAL A 163 14.51 16.07 1.81
N PRO A 164 14.01 16.89 2.76
CA PRO A 164 14.19 18.34 2.72
C PRO A 164 15.67 18.73 2.73
N THR A 165 16.03 19.73 1.93
CA THR A 165 17.36 20.35 1.98
C THR A 165 17.41 21.43 3.06
N ASN A 166 18.62 21.89 3.42
CA ASN A 166 18.78 23.00 4.37
C ASN A 166 18.01 24.24 3.92
N LEU A 167 18.00 24.54 2.61
CA LEU A 167 17.24 25.65 2.03
C LEU A 167 15.73 25.43 2.17
N GLY A 168 15.23 24.24 1.82
CA GLY A 168 13.81 23.92 1.96
C GLY A 168 13.33 23.99 3.41
N MET A 169 14.12 23.48 4.35
CA MET A 169 13.83 23.54 5.78
C MET A 169 13.84 24.97 6.32
N ALA A 170 14.82 25.79 5.92
CA ALA A 170 14.92 27.18 6.35
C ALA A 170 13.70 28.00 5.88
N LEU A 171 13.30 27.84 4.61
CA LEU A 171 12.12 28.51 4.07
C LEU A 171 10.84 28.03 4.77
N GLY A 172 10.64 26.72 4.89
CA GLY A 172 9.46 26.16 5.54
C GLY A 172 9.29 26.65 6.98
N ARG A 173 10.37 26.66 7.77
CA ARG A 173 10.34 27.17 9.14
C ARG A 173 10.06 28.67 9.20
N ALA A 174 10.74 29.45 8.37
CA ALA A 174 10.57 30.91 8.36
C ALA A 174 9.13 31.33 8.05
N TYR A 175 8.44 30.65 7.14
CA TYR A 175 7.04 30.96 6.81
C TYR A 175 6.02 30.37 7.79
N CYS A 176 6.36 29.33 8.56
CA CYS A 176 5.50 28.80 9.62
C CYS A 176 5.56 29.61 10.93
N GLU A 177 6.62 30.38 11.14
CA GLU A 177 6.81 31.24 12.32
C GLU A 177 6.19 32.63 12.18
N ILE A 178 5.66 32.96 10.98
CA ILE A 178 4.89 34.17 10.69
C ILE A 178 3.40 33.89 10.91
#